data_AF-A0A822CYL8-F1
#
_entry.id   AF-A0A822CYL8-F1
#
_cell.length_a   1.000
_cell.length_b   1.000
_cell.length_c   1.000
_cell.angle_alpha   90.00
_cell.angle_beta   90.00
_cell.angle_gamma   90.00
#
_symmetry.space_group_name_H-M   'P 1'
#
loop_
_entity.id
_entity.type
_entity.pdbx_description
1 polymer ?
#
loop_
_entity_poly.entity_id
_entity_poly.type
_entity_poly.pdbx_seq_one_letter_code
_entity_poly.pdbx_strand_id
1 'polypeptide(L)'
;VYGTLVKIRSEAVTHDLIPPDYDYILLIDTEGLLSIERYDEQYDKRLVLFCLAISHLVIVNISGEIHDTLKQMLIVCIESLNYLGETRVTRPTVHFVLNKRADRDKAICKQQFRIIRDDLIANGLNNLIDLEPNNFHVLSAAFNRKPFLDPHGECAAILTNIDFVTDVQKLCKLFVDSSFQIIRDTGDRFSIPTKWIEFANSVLQIIKKYPDLTYFKDIFERVQNNKIRQDIRNDFEQILSPAQAQLLIDREKHNSISRIKDSFQIVHEKILKELESKLEQNITKHTVSGNVRQRSFRFMRVQVASRFRSWEVSAIMASERDKLNNMIRDSDGELRQLAYDKTGKTYFMDKPSAIDKFETMWKNRFDHVETQFDSETQWKQSIDLVCRLYDALDQDALPSLDNVLAYLPFLMTLDTLCQSDFLHQSLLKIRAECISKAININPLALQSTNTV
;
A
#
# COMPACT_ATOMS: atom_id res chain seq x y z
N VAL A 1 37.06 2.42 -2.74
CA VAL A 1 37.07 2.02 -1.32
C VAL A 1 38.14 0.98 -1.14
N TYR A 2 39.12 1.25 -0.28
CA TYR A 2 40.22 0.32 0.02
C TYR A 2 40.09 -0.14 1.46
N GLY A 3 40.21 -1.44 1.71
CA GLY A 3 40.12 -2.03 3.05
C GLY A 3 41.47 -2.55 3.52
N THR A 4 41.89 -2.23 4.75
CA THR A 4 43.12 -2.72 5.37
C THR A 4 42.82 -3.31 6.74
N LEU A 5 43.24 -4.56 6.98
CA LEU A 5 43.19 -5.17 8.31
C LEU A 5 44.45 -4.79 9.10
N VAL A 6 44.26 -4.11 10.22
CA VAL A 6 45.33 -3.71 11.14
C VAL A 6 45.28 -4.62 12.37
N LYS A 7 46.36 -5.37 12.60
CA LYS A 7 46.49 -6.20 13.80
C LYS A 7 46.74 -5.32 15.03
N ILE A 8 45.93 -5.48 16.07
CA ILE A 8 46.20 -4.83 17.35
C ILE A 8 47.22 -5.70 18.11
N ARG A 9 48.45 -5.20 18.26
CA ARG A 9 49.39 -5.80 19.22
C ARG A 9 49.11 -5.23 20.61
N SER A 10 48.59 -6.08 21.48
CA SER A 10 48.45 -5.80 22.90
C SER A 10 49.83 -5.85 23.60
N GLU A 11 50.70 -4.88 23.32
CA GLU A 11 51.95 -4.69 24.08
C GLU A 11 51.79 -3.63 25.20
N ALA A 12 50.63 -2.96 25.27
CA ALA A 12 50.35 -1.87 26.20
C ALA A 12 49.31 -2.22 27.29
N VAL A 13 49.29 -3.46 27.77
CA VAL A 13 48.46 -3.81 28.95
C VAL A 13 49.27 -3.58 30.21
N THR A 14 49.30 -2.33 30.64
CA THR A 14 49.55 -1.99 32.03
C THR A 14 48.40 -2.56 32.88
N HIS A 15 48.68 -3.67 33.55
CA HIS A 15 48.05 -4.34 34.71
C HIS A 15 46.54 -4.28 35.06
N ASP A 16 45.69 -3.43 34.49
CA ASP A 16 44.28 -3.28 34.93
C ASP A 16 43.22 -3.28 33.80
N LEU A 17 43.61 -3.58 32.54
CA LEU A 17 42.66 -3.62 31.42
C LEU A 17 42.59 -5.04 30.82
N ILE A 18 41.38 -5.61 30.87
CA ILE A 18 41.00 -6.86 30.19
C ILE A 18 41.44 -6.77 28.72
N PRO A 19 42.14 -7.78 28.17
CA PRO A 19 42.65 -7.75 26.79
C PRO A 19 41.54 -7.49 25.77
N PRO A 20 41.87 -6.97 24.57
CA PRO A 20 40.95 -6.88 23.44
C PRO A 20 40.18 -8.18 23.22
N ASP A 21 38.86 -8.11 23.07
CA ASP A 21 38.03 -9.24 22.61
C ASP A 21 38.20 -9.52 21.09
N TYR A 22 39.12 -8.84 20.40
CA TYR A 22 39.36 -8.98 18.96
C TYR A 22 40.82 -8.71 18.55
N ASP A 23 41.25 -9.36 17.48
CA ASP A 23 42.65 -9.33 17.00
C ASP A 23 42.94 -8.24 15.94
N TYR A 24 41.91 -7.75 15.24
CA TYR A 24 42.06 -6.89 14.06
C TYR A 24 41.02 -5.76 14.00
N ILE A 25 41.45 -4.58 13.52
CA ILE A 25 40.56 -3.49 13.06
C ILE A 25 40.56 -3.49 11.53
N LEU A 26 39.39 -3.45 10.92
CA LEU A 26 39.25 -3.16 9.49
C LEU A 26 39.15 -1.64 9.28
N LEU A 27 40.16 -1.07 8.62
CA LEU A 27 40.14 0.32 8.18
C LEU A 27 39.65 0.40 6.74
N ILE A 28 38.72 1.30 6.49
CA ILE A 28 38.14 1.56 5.18
C ILE A 28 38.51 2.97 4.75
N ASP A 29 39.24 3.08 3.66
CA ASP A 29 39.62 4.36 3.06
C ASP A 29 38.73 4.68 1.86
N THR A 30 38.23 5.91 1.84
CA THR A 30 37.36 6.46 0.80
C THR A 30 38.05 7.64 0.15
N GLU A 31 38.57 7.43 -1.06
CA GLU A 31 39.18 8.50 -1.84
C GLU A 31 38.15 9.22 -2.72
N GLY A 32 38.37 10.53 -2.91
CA GLY A 32 37.72 11.31 -3.96
C GLY A 32 36.30 11.81 -3.65
N LEU A 33 35.88 11.81 -2.39
CA LEU A 33 34.62 12.41 -1.98
C LEU A 33 34.63 13.92 -2.25
N LEU A 34 33.57 14.45 -2.87
CA LEU A 34 33.45 15.85 -3.30
C LEU A 34 34.58 16.29 -4.26
N SER A 35 35.18 15.36 -5.00
CA SER A 35 36.21 15.68 -5.99
C SER A 35 35.60 16.43 -7.16
N ILE A 36 36.16 17.60 -7.47
CA ILE A 36 35.77 18.45 -8.61
C ILE A 36 35.89 17.69 -9.95
N GLU A 37 36.82 16.73 -10.05
CA GLU A 37 37.07 15.95 -11.26
C GLU A 37 36.01 14.87 -11.52
N ARG A 38 35.27 14.45 -10.49
CA ARG A 38 34.24 13.40 -10.55
C ARG A 38 32.92 14.00 -10.06
N TYR A 39 32.33 14.89 -10.86
CA TYR A 39 31.10 15.60 -10.53
C TYR A 39 29.86 14.68 -10.55
N ASP A 40 29.79 13.72 -9.62
CA ASP A 40 28.62 12.86 -9.37
C ASP A 40 28.27 12.90 -7.87
N GLU A 41 27.40 13.85 -7.51
CA GLU A 41 26.92 14.03 -6.13
C GLU A 41 26.18 12.79 -5.60
N GLN A 42 25.55 11.99 -6.48
CA GLN A 42 24.84 10.78 -6.09
C GLN A 42 25.81 9.63 -5.80
N TYR A 43 26.95 9.58 -6.47
CA TYR A 43 28.02 8.65 -6.11
C TYR A 43 28.53 8.95 -4.69
N ASP A 44 28.79 10.21 -4.37
CA ASP A 44 29.26 10.63 -3.04
C ASP A 44 28.25 10.31 -1.94
N LYS A 45 26.96 10.63 -2.16
CA LYS A 45 25.88 10.26 -1.21
C LYS A 45 25.82 8.75 -1.00
N ARG A 46 25.91 7.95 -2.07
CA ARG A 46 25.88 6.47 -1.97
C ARG A 46 27.09 5.93 -1.23
N LEU A 47 28.25 6.52 -1.43
CA LEU A 47 29.48 6.15 -0.74
C LEU A 47 29.41 6.47 0.76
N VAL A 48 28.93 7.66 1.13
CA VAL A 48 28.73 8.06 2.53
C VAL A 48 27.70 7.17 3.22
N LEU A 49 26.54 6.95 2.58
CA LEU A 49 25.51 6.03 3.09
C LEU A 49 26.06 4.62 3.31
N PHE A 50 26.83 4.11 2.35
CA PHE A 50 27.47 2.80 2.45
C PHE A 50 28.42 2.74 3.67
N CYS A 51 29.26 3.75 3.87
CA CYS A 51 30.19 3.79 5.00
C CYS A 51 29.47 3.86 6.34
N LEU A 52 28.42 4.70 6.45
CA LEU A 52 27.56 4.76 7.63
C LEU A 52 26.86 3.42 7.92
N ALA A 53 26.49 2.67 6.88
CA ALA A 53 25.75 1.42 7.03
C ALA A 53 26.62 0.23 7.44
N ILE A 54 27.91 0.21 7.13
CA ILE A 54 28.78 -0.97 7.34
C ILE A 54 29.86 -0.79 8.41
N SER A 55 30.04 0.43 8.92
CA SER A 55 31.13 0.76 9.84
C SER A 55 30.59 0.98 11.25
N HIS A 56 31.27 0.45 12.26
CA HIS A 56 31.00 0.79 13.66
C HIS A 56 31.38 2.23 14.00
N LEU A 57 32.47 2.70 13.39
CA LEU A 57 33.03 4.02 13.58
C LEU A 57 33.30 4.65 12.21
N VAL A 58 32.89 5.90 12.02
CA VAL A 58 33.10 6.67 10.79
C VAL A 58 33.86 7.96 11.12
N ILE A 59 34.93 8.23 10.38
CA ILE A 59 35.72 9.45 10.52
C ILE A 59 35.42 10.37 9.34
N VAL A 60 34.81 11.51 9.61
CA VAL A 60 34.58 12.60 8.65
C VAL A 60 35.77 13.56 8.76
N ASN A 61 36.76 13.36 7.89
CA ASN A 61 37.96 14.19 7.83
C ASN A 61 37.72 15.38 6.88
N ILE A 62 37.79 16.60 7.41
CA ILE A 62 37.47 17.84 6.68
C ILE A 62 38.68 18.77 6.77
N SER A 63 39.06 19.37 5.64
CA SER A 63 40.05 20.44 5.64
C SER A 63 39.38 21.78 5.95
N GLY A 64 39.71 22.41 7.08
CA GLY A 64 39.20 23.76 7.42
C GLY A 64 37.86 23.78 8.16
N GLU A 65 36.79 24.23 7.50
CA GLU A 65 35.46 24.41 8.10
C GLU A 65 34.44 23.44 7.51
N ILE A 66 33.37 23.18 8.26
CA ILE A 66 32.27 22.35 7.77
C ILE A 66 31.41 23.16 6.80
N HIS A 67 31.38 22.72 5.55
CA HIS A 67 30.55 23.34 4.51
C HIS A 67 29.10 22.85 4.56
N ASP A 68 28.14 23.72 4.19
CA ASP A 68 26.72 23.39 4.14
C ASP A 68 26.41 22.21 3.20
N THR A 69 27.16 22.06 2.10
CA THR A 69 27.01 20.93 1.18
C THR A 69 27.25 19.58 1.87
N LEU A 70 28.32 19.49 2.68
CA LEU A 70 28.64 18.28 3.45
C LEU A 70 27.56 18.01 4.50
N LYS A 71 27.08 19.06 5.17
CA LYS A 71 26.01 18.98 6.15
C LYS A 71 24.71 18.43 5.53
N GLN A 72 24.28 18.98 4.39
CA GLN A 72 23.09 18.50 3.68
C GLN A 72 23.25 17.06 3.18
N MET A 73 24.41 16.72 2.64
CA MET A 73 24.72 15.35 2.22
C MET A 73 24.61 14.37 3.40
N LEU A 74 25.17 14.72 4.55
CA LEU A 74 25.08 13.89 5.76
C LEU A 74 23.64 13.72 6.23
N ILE A 75 22.82 14.77 6.25
CA ILE A 75 21.40 14.69 6.61
C ILE A 75 20.67 13.70 5.70
N VAL A 76 20.82 13.83 4.38
CA VAL A 76 20.21 12.92 3.40
C VAL A 76 20.69 11.48 3.59
N CYS A 77 21.97 11.27 3.84
CA CYS A 77 22.52 9.93 4.05
C CYS A 77 22.04 9.32 5.36
N ILE A 78 21.96 10.08 6.45
CA ILE A 78 21.49 9.61 7.74
C ILE A 78 19.98 9.31 7.67
N GLU A 79 19.20 10.14 6.99
CA GLU A 79 17.79 9.85 6.72
C GLU A 79 17.65 8.55 5.90
N SER A 80 18.45 8.42 4.84
CA SER A 80 18.50 7.22 3.99
C SER A 80 18.88 5.96 4.77
N LEU A 81 19.76 6.11 5.77
CA LEU A 81 20.20 5.02 6.66
C LEU A 81 19.03 4.37 7.40
N ASN A 82 17.99 5.14 7.75
CA ASN A 82 16.80 4.62 8.42
C ASN A 82 16.08 3.54 7.59
N TYR A 83 16.04 3.72 6.27
CA TYR A 83 15.32 2.82 5.37
C TYR A 83 16.12 1.55 5.01
N LEU A 84 17.39 1.44 5.41
CA LEU A 84 18.15 0.18 5.35
C LEU A 84 17.72 -0.81 6.45
N GLY A 85 16.92 -0.38 7.44
CA GLY A 85 16.34 -1.25 8.45
C GLY A 85 17.39 -2.02 9.26
N GLU A 86 17.26 -3.35 9.33
CA GLU A 86 18.19 -4.25 10.04
C GLU A 86 19.46 -4.57 9.24
N THR A 87 19.50 -4.22 7.94
CA THR A 87 20.65 -4.46 7.04
C THR A 87 21.73 -3.38 7.16
N ARG A 88 21.94 -2.86 8.36
CA ARG A 88 22.99 -1.87 8.68
C ARG A 88 23.54 -2.09 10.08
N VAL A 89 24.72 -1.53 10.33
CA VAL A 89 25.25 -1.35 11.68
C VAL A 89 24.30 -0.43 12.45
N THR A 90 23.98 -0.86 13.66
CA THR A 90 23.10 -0.10 14.55
C THR A 90 23.86 1.08 15.10
N ARG A 91 23.42 2.30 14.76
CA ARG A 91 23.89 3.56 15.34
C ARG A 91 25.42 3.73 15.32
N PRO A 92 26.04 3.89 14.13
CA PRO A 92 27.49 4.08 14.00
C PRO A 92 27.97 5.34 14.73
N THR A 93 29.14 5.28 15.36
CA THR A 93 29.78 6.43 16.00
C THR A 93 30.50 7.29 14.96
N VAL A 94 30.15 8.57 14.90
CA VAL A 94 30.69 9.49 13.90
C VAL A 94 31.63 10.49 14.57
N HIS A 95 32.87 10.54 14.08
CA HIS A 95 33.90 11.50 14.50
C HIS A 95 34.17 12.51 13.40
N PHE A 96 34.16 13.80 13.75
CA PHE A 96 34.55 14.88 12.85
C PHE A 96 35.98 15.32 13.17
N VAL A 97 36.83 15.34 12.15
CA VAL A 97 38.23 15.78 12.28
C VAL A 97 38.45 16.97 11.37
N LEU A 98 38.57 18.16 11.95
CA LEU A 98 38.90 19.40 11.26
C LEU A 98 40.41 19.53 11.16
N ASN A 99 40.95 19.21 9.99
CA ASN A 99 42.38 19.25 9.71
C ASN A 99 42.81 20.61 9.17
N LYS A 100 44.11 20.93 9.32
CA LYS A 100 44.77 22.13 8.80
C LYS A 100 44.22 23.46 9.33
N ARG A 101 43.69 23.49 10.56
CA ARG A 101 43.31 24.75 11.20
C ARG A 101 44.50 25.43 11.86
N ALA A 102 44.68 26.72 11.55
CA ALA A 102 45.63 27.58 12.26
C ALA A 102 45.09 27.98 13.65
N ASP A 103 43.77 28.16 13.75
CA ASP A 103 43.09 28.52 14.98
C ASP A 103 42.65 27.27 15.76
N ARG A 104 43.08 27.17 17.02
CA ARG A 104 42.78 26.06 17.94
C ARG A 104 41.58 26.38 18.85
N ASP A 105 40.84 27.45 18.60
CA ASP A 105 39.74 27.83 19.46
C ASP A 105 38.65 26.73 19.50
N LYS A 106 38.54 26.11 20.67
CA LYS A 106 37.54 25.08 20.98
C LYS A 106 36.12 25.65 20.98
N ALA A 107 35.93 26.97 21.12
CA ALA A 107 34.61 27.60 21.11
C ALA A 107 33.95 27.53 19.73
N ILE A 108 34.70 27.83 18.67
CA ILE A 108 34.21 27.77 17.27
C ILE A 108 33.84 26.32 16.90
N CYS A 109 34.64 25.35 17.32
CA CYS A 109 34.36 23.94 17.06
C CYS A 109 33.11 23.44 17.80
N LYS A 110 32.92 23.89 19.05
CA LYS A 110 31.68 23.63 19.81
C LYS A 110 30.46 24.25 19.14
N GLN A 111 30.60 25.42 18.51
CA GLN A 111 29.52 26.05 17.77
C GLN A 111 29.17 25.26 16.50
N GLN A 112 30.16 24.82 15.73
CA GLN A 112 29.94 23.99 14.54
C GLN A 112 29.30 22.63 14.89
N PHE A 113 29.73 22.02 15.99
CA PHE A 113 29.08 20.82 16.55
C PHE A 113 27.60 21.06 16.86
N ARG A 114 27.29 22.14 17.58
CA ARG A 114 25.90 22.49 17.94
C ARG A 114 25.04 22.62 16.71
N ILE A 115 25.51 23.32 15.68
CA ILE A 115 24.76 23.51 14.43
C ILE A 115 24.41 22.17 13.77
N ILE A 116 25.36 21.22 13.67
CA ILE A 116 25.07 19.90 13.08
C ILE A 116 24.11 19.11 13.96
N ARG A 117 24.35 19.10 15.27
CA ARG A 117 23.52 18.37 16.23
C ARG A 117 22.09 18.88 16.23
N ASP A 118 21.91 20.19 16.28
CA ASP A 118 20.60 20.84 16.31
C ASP A 118 19.81 20.54 15.04
N ASP A 119 20.46 20.53 13.87
CA ASP A 119 19.85 20.11 12.61
C ASP A 119 19.46 18.62 12.62
N LEU A 120 20.32 17.73 13.13
CA LEU A 120 19.97 16.31 13.24
C LEU A 120 18.80 16.08 14.20
N ILE A 121 18.73 16.83 15.30
CA ILE A 121 17.60 16.78 16.24
C ILE A 121 16.33 17.31 15.59
N ALA A 122 16.41 18.45 14.90
CA ALA A 122 15.26 19.05 14.20
C ALA A 122 14.65 18.12 13.15
N ASN A 123 15.48 17.28 12.52
CA ASN A 123 15.04 16.28 11.55
C ASN A 123 14.71 14.90 12.17
N GLY A 124 14.79 14.75 13.51
CA GLY A 124 14.51 13.49 14.20
C GLY A 124 15.54 12.38 13.94
N LEU A 125 16.75 12.73 13.50
CA LEU A 125 17.79 11.80 13.05
C LEU A 125 18.82 11.44 14.14
N ASN A 126 18.78 12.10 15.30
CA ASN A 126 19.78 11.97 16.36
C ASN A 126 19.93 10.55 16.96
N ASN A 127 18.95 9.66 16.74
CA ASN A 127 19.03 8.27 17.23
C ASN A 127 19.67 7.31 16.21
N LEU A 128 19.91 7.76 14.97
CA LEU A 128 20.39 6.91 13.87
C LEU A 128 21.91 6.80 13.81
N ILE A 129 22.62 7.76 14.41
CA ILE A 129 24.08 7.79 14.54
C ILE A 129 24.43 8.22 15.97
N ASP A 130 25.63 7.87 16.43
CA ASP A 130 26.16 8.34 17.70
C ASP A 130 27.09 9.55 17.50
N LEU A 131 26.64 10.72 17.93
CA LEU A 131 27.32 12.00 17.71
C LEU A 131 27.41 12.81 19.01
N GLU A 132 28.47 12.54 19.77
CA GLU A 132 28.73 13.21 21.04
C GLU A 132 29.64 14.45 20.88
N PRO A 133 29.60 15.43 21.81
CA PRO A 133 30.47 16.61 21.75
C PRO A 133 31.96 16.27 21.70
N ASN A 134 32.35 15.16 22.31
CA ASN A 134 33.74 14.67 22.33
C ASN A 134 34.18 14.03 21.01
N ASN A 135 33.27 13.91 20.03
CA ASN A 135 33.56 13.33 18.74
C ASN A 135 34.10 14.37 17.73
N PHE A 136 34.25 15.62 18.13
CA PHE A 136 34.78 16.70 17.30
C PHE A 136 36.23 17.02 17.67
N HIS A 137 37.10 16.90 16.68
CA HIS A 137 38.55 16.98 16.84
C HIS A 137 39.12 18.03 15.89
N VAL A 138 40.13 18.75 16.36
CA VAL A 138 40.84 19.77 15.57
C VAL A 138 42.30 19.38 15.51
N LEU A 139 42.82 19.30 14.29
CA LEU A 139 44.23 19.05 14.04
C LEU A 139 44.86 20.30 13.43
N SER A 140 46.00 20.70 13.99
CA SER A 140 46.82 21.76 13.41
C SER A 140 47.47 21.32 12.09
N ALA A 141 48.08 22.23 11.35
CA ALA A 141 48.81 21.88 10.15
C ALA A 141 49.93 20.88 10.46
N ALA A 142 50.00 19.79 9.68
CA ALA A 142 51.00 18.74 9.83
C ALA A 142 52.43 19.24 9.59
N PHE A 143 52.57 20.27 8.76
CA PHE A 143 53.85 20.82 8.38
C PHE A 143 53.88 22.34 8.55
N ASN A 144 54.99 22.83 9.07
CA ASN A 144 55.30 24.25 9.14
C ASN A 144 56.40 24.56 8.11
N ARG A 145 56.20 25.62 7.33
CA ARG A 145 57.25 26.17 6.46
C ARG A 145 58.14 27.06 7.31
N LYS A 146 59.41 26.67 7.47
CA LYS A 146 60.41 27.48 8.13
C LYS A 146 61.36 28.06 7.07
N PRO A 147 61.35 29.37 6.82
CA PRO A 147 62.28 29.97 5.90
C PRO A 147 63.72 29.80 6.42
N PHE A 148 64.66 29.58 5.51
CA PHE A 148 66.09 29.64 5.81
C PHE A 148 66.82 30.38 4.69
N LEU A 149 67.95 31.01 5.03
CA LEU A 149 68.78 31.71 4.07
C LEU A 149 69.57 30.69 3.24
N ASP A 150 69.20 30.55 1.96
CA ASP A 150 70.00 29.86 0.96
C ASP A 150 70.79 30.91 0.15
N PRO A 151 72.10 30.72 -0.10
CA PRO A 151 72.90 31.60 -0.97
C PRO A 151 72.31 31.84 -2.37
N HIS A 152 71.39 30.99 -2.83
CA HIS A 152 70.78 31.05 -4.17
C HIS A 152 69.33 31.56 -4.20
N GLY A 153 68.74 31.94 -3.06
CA GLY A 153 67.40 32.53 -3.01
C GLY A 153 66.61 32.23 -1.72
N GLU A 154 65.35 32.65 -1.68
CA GLU A 154 64.46 32.28 -0.57
C GLU A 154 64.06 30.80 -0.65
N CYS A 155 64.59 30.00 0.27
CA CYS A 155 64.21 28.59 0.44
C CYS A 155 63.47 28.38 1.76
N ALA A 156 62.61 27.37 1.82
CA ALA A 156 61.88 27.01 3.03
C ALA A 156 61.99 25.51 3.30
N ALA A 157 62.35 25.16 4.53
CA ALA A 157 62.30 23.80 5.02
C ALA A 157 60.87 23.47 5.43
N ILE A 158 60.41 22.27 5.07
CA ILE A 158 59.13 21.72 5.51
C ILE A 158 59.43 20.89 6.76
N LEU A 159 59.02 21.38 7.92
CA LEU A 159 59.23 20.68 9.19
C LEU A 159 57.92 20.13 9.71
N THR A 160 57.94 18.89 10.19
CA THR A 160 56.78 18.27 10.83
C THR A 160 56.45 19.02 12.13
N ASN A 161 55.18 19.36 12.30
CA ASN A 161 54.68 20.01 13.49
C ASN A 161 54.53 18.98 14.62
N ILE A 162 55.27 19.15 15.71
CA ILE A 162 55.27 18.23 16.85
C ILE A 162 53.88 18.15 17.52
N ASP A 163 53.16 19.26 17.56
CA ASP A 163 51.81 19.29 18.13
C ASP A 163 50.85 18.44 17.29
N PHE A 164 50.96 18.51 15.95
CA PHE A 164 50.17 17.65 15.07
C PHE A 164 50.44 16.17 15.34
N VAL A 165 51.72 15.77 15.45
CA VAL A 165 52.08 14.38 15.76
C VAL A 165 51.49 13.94 17.09
N THR A 166 51.61 14.79 18.11
CA THR A 166 51.10 14.51 19.46
C THR A 166 49.57 14.37 19.47
N ASP A 167 48.86 15.26 18.77
CA ASP A 167 47.40 15.25 18.71
C ASP A 167 46.87 14.08 17.88
N VAL A 168 47.55 13.72 16.78
CA VAL A 168 47.23 12.52 15.99
C VAL A 168 47.43 11.25 16.84
N GLN A 169 48.51 11.15 17.61
CA GLN A 169 48.72 10.00 18.50
C GLN A 169 47.60 9.85 19.54
N LYS A 170 47.18 10.96 20.16
CA LYS A 170 46.03 10.98 21.08
C LYS A 170 44.75 10.55 20.39
N LEU A 171 44.52 11.04 19.17
CA LEU A 171 43.33 10.75 18.39
C LEU A 171 43.30 9.27 17.95
N CYS A 172 44.43 8.71 17.52
CA CYS A 172 44.56 7.29 17.21
C CYS A 172 44.24 6.43 18.43
N LYS A 173 44.77 6.78 19.61
CA LYS A 173 44.45 6.08 20.85
C LYS A 173 42.95 6.16 21.15
N LEU A 174 42.36 7.35 21.03
CA LEU A 174 40.92 7.54 21.23
C LEU A 174 40.08 6.66 20.30
N PHE A 175 40.42 6.58 19.01
CA PHE A 175 39.65 5.76 18.06
C PHE A 175 39.75 4.26 18.37
N VAL A 176 40.94 3.80 18.79
CA VAL A 176 41.14 2.43 19.25
C VAL A 176 40.30 2.17 20.52
N ASP A 177 40.36 3.07 21.51
CA ASP A 177 39.59 2.97 22.75
C ASP A 177 38.07 2.99 22.48
N SER A 178 37.58 3.88 21.61
CA SER A 178 36.17 3.92 21.17
C SER A 178 35.75 2.63 20.49
N SER A 179 36.61 2.05 19.64
CA SER A 179 36.28 0.79 18.97
C SER A 179 36.17 -0.38 19.95
N PHE A 180 36.96 -0.40 21.02
CA PHE A 180 36.78 -1.37 22.12
C PHE A 180 35.43 -1.21 22.81
N GLN A 181 35.06 0.03 23.14
CA GLN A 181 33.80 0.30 23.83
C GLN A 181 32.59 -0.10 22.97
N ILE A 182 32.60 0.23 21.68
CA ILE A 182 31.50 -0.12 20.76
C ILE A 182 31.30 -1.63 20.68
N ILE A 183 32.39 -2.41 20.58
CA ILE A 183 32.29 -3.88 20.51
C ILE A 183 31.76 -4.48 21.82
N ARG A 184 32.14 -3.93 22.97
CA ARG A 184 31.57 -4.35 24.26
C ARG A 184 30.08 -4.07 24.36
N ASP A 185 29.63 -2.93 23.86
CA ASP A 185 28.24 -2.50 23.95
C ASP A 185 27.32 -3.18 22.93
N THR A 186 27.84 -3.46 21.72
CA THR A 186 27.05 -3.98 20.59
C THR A 186 27.25 -5.48 20.32
N GLY A 187 28.27 -6.08 20.93
CA GLY A 187 28.66 -7.47 20.73
C GLY A 187 29.41 -7.71 19.43
N ASP A 188 29.85 -8.95 19.23
CA ASP A 188 30.68 -9.31 18.08
C ASP A 188 29.85 -9.73 16.87
N ARG A 189 29.32 -8.74 16.13
CA ARG A 189 28.55 -8.99 14.90
C ARG A 189 29.43 -9.45 13.73
N PHE A 190 30.72 -9.12 13.74
CA PHE A 190 31.64 -9.30 12.60
C PHE A 190 32.98 -9.96 12.99
N SER A 191 32.92 -11.02 13.81
CA SER A 191 34.07 -11.87 14.18
C SER A 191 34.81 -12.44 12.99
N ILE A 192 34.13 -12.60 11.86
CA ILE A 192 34.62 -13.29 10.67
C ILE A 192 34.59 -12.32 9.49
N PRO A 193 35.73 -12.02 8.83
CA PRO A 193 35.78 -11.09 7.70
C PRO A 193 34.81 -11.42 6.56
N THR A 194 34.57 -12.72 6.28
CA THR A 194 33.63 -13.15 5.23
C THR A 194 32.19 -12.73 5.54
N LYS A 195 31.76 -12.80 6.81
CA LYS A 195 30.44 -12.30 7.23
C LYS A 195 30.30 -10.80 7.01
N TRP A 196 31.36 -10.04 7.29
CA TRP A 196 31.39 -8.62 7.00
C TRP A 196 31.28 -8.33 5.50
N ILE A 197 32.00 -9.09 4.65
CA ILE A 197 31.92 -8.94 3.18
C ILE A 197 30.51 -9.24 2.66
N GLU A 198 29.90 -10.34 3.11
CA GLU A 198 28.53 -10.71 2.74
C GLU A 198 27.53 -9.62 3.14
N PHE A 199 27.68 -9.12 4.37
CA PHE A 199 26.88 -8.03 4.89
C PHE A 199 27.04 -6.74 4.07
N ALA A 200 28.28 -6.31 3.84
CA ALA A 200 28.60 -5.14 3.04
C ALA A 200 28.07 -5.28 1.60
N ASN A 201 28.18 -6.45 0.99
CA ASN A 201 27.60 -6.72 -0.32
C ASN A 201 26.08 -6.59 -0.30
N SER A 202 25.39 -7.12 0.71
CA SER A 202 23.93 -6.96 0.85
C SER A 202 23.54 -5.49 0.93
N VAL A 203 24.23 -4.70 1.76
CA VAL A 203 24.01 -3.24 1.87
C VAL A 203 24.21 -2.56 0.53
N LEU A 204 25.32 -2.87 -0.16
CA LEU A 204 25.64 -2.27 -1.45
C LEU A 204 24.57 -2.59 -2.51
N GLN A 205 24.06 -3.82 -2.55
CA GLN A 205 22.99 -4.21 -3.46
C GLN A 205 21.68 -3.46 -3.18
N ILE A 206 21.37 -3.20 -1.91
CA ILE A 206 20.22 -2.37 -1.54
C ILE A 206 20.45 -0.95 -2.05
N ILE A 207 21.57 -0.31 -1.70
CA ILE A 207 21.88 1.07 -2.13
C ILE A 207 21.84 1.20 -3.67
N LYS A 208 22.36 0.21 -4.41
CA LYS A 208 22.35 0.22 -5.89
C LYS A 208 20.95 0.17 -6.52
N LYS A 209 19.95 -0.38 -5.82
CA LYS A 209 18.55 -0.39 -6.31
C LYS A 209 17.94 1.01 -6.35
N TYR A 210 18.53 2.00 -5.68
CA TYR A 210 18.02 3.35 -5.57
C TYR A 210 19.02 4.33 -6.21
N PRO A 211 18.78 4.74 -7.48
CA PRO A 211 19.69 5.60 -8.21
C PRO A 211 19.78 7.03 -7.62
N ASP A 212 18.73 7.47 -6.92
CA ASP A 212 18.70 8.76 -6.24
C ASP A 212 18.24 8.58 -4.78
N LEU A 213 19.12 8.96 -3.86
CA LEU A 213 18.88 8.82 -2.42
C LEU A 213 17.90 9.86 -1.88
N THR A 214 17.62 10.94 -2.62
CA THR A 214 16.61 11.94 -2.21
C THR A 214 15.18 11.38 -2.29
N TYR A 215 14.93 10.44 -3.19
CA TYR A 215 13.64 9.75 -3.33
C TYR A 215 13.58 8.43 -2.55
N PHE A 216 14.58 8.12 -1.73
CA PHE A 216 14.67 6.82 -1.04
C PHE A 216 13.42 6.54 -0.22
N LYS A 217 12.93 7.56 0.48
CA LYS A 217 11.65 7.54 1.22
C LYS A 217 10.47 7.17 0.32
N ASP A 218 10.30 7.88 -0.80
CA ASP A 218 9.16 7.68 -1.69
C ASP A 218 9.17 6.31 -2.36
N ILE A 219 10.36 5.84 -2.77
CA ILE A 219 10.51 4.52 -3.39
C ILE A 219 10.25 3.43 -2.34
N PHE A 220 10.77 3.58 -1.12
CA PHE A 220 10.53 2.64 -0.04
C PHE A 220 9.04 2.61 0.37
N GLU A 221 8.39 3.76 0.51
CA GLU A 221 6.96 3.85 0.76
C GLU A 221 6.14 3.20 -0.36
N ARG A 222 6.53 3.34 -1.63
CA ARG A 222 5.89 2.64 -2.75
C ARG A 222 6.02 1.12 -2.65
N VAL A 223 7.20 0.61 -2.30
CA VAL A 223 7.41 -0.85 -2.13
C VAL A 223 6.56 -1.38 -0.97
N GLN A 224 6.54 -0.68 0.17
CA GLN A 224 5.69 -1.03 1.31
C GLN A 224 4.19 -1.01 0.92
N ASN A 225 3.76 0.05 0.22
CA ASN A 225 2.37 0.21 -0.23
C ASN A 225 1.95 -0.93 -1.17
N ASN A 226 2.81 -1.32 -2.12
CA ASN A 226 2.50 -2.42 -3.04
C ASN A 226 2.34 -3.75 -2.30
N LYS A 227 3.22 -4.04 -1.34
CA LYS A 227 3.14 -5.25 -0.53
C LYS A 227 1.84 -5.31 0.28
N ILE A 228 1.56 -4.24 1.02
CA ILE A 228 0.33 -4.15 1.83
C ILE A 228 -0.92 -4.21 0.97
N ARG A 229 -0.92 -3.61 -0.22
CA ARG A 229 -2.03 -3.73 -1.18
C ARG A 229 -2.24 -5.16 -1.64
N GLN A 230 -1.17 -5.92 -1.86
CA GLN A 230 -1.29 -7.34 -2.21
C GLN A 230 -1.88 -8.14 -1.05
N ASP A 231 -1.46 -7.88 0.19
CA ASP A 231 -2.02 -8.54 1.37
C ASP A 231 -3.53 -8.23 1.52
N ILE A 232 -3.92 -6.97 1.32
CA ILE A 232 -5.34 -6.56 1.31
C ILE A 232 -6.12 -7.30 0.22
N ARG A 233 -5.55 -7.48 -0.99
CA ARG A 233 -6.20 -8.24 -2.07
C ARG A 233 -6.39 -9.70 -1.69
N ASN A 234 -5.38 -10.33 -1.11
CA ASN A 234 -5.48 -11.72 -0.66
C ASN A 234 -6.56 -11.87 0.43
N ASP A 235 -6.65 -10.93 1.37
CA ASP A 235 -7.71 -10.91 2.38
C ASP A 235 -9.10 -10.72 1.74
N PHE A 236 -9.22 -9.88 0.72
CA PHE A 236 -10.47 -9.69 -0.02
C PHE A 236 -10.89 -10.94 -0.80
N GLU A 237 -9.96 -11.69 -1.38
CA GLU A 237 -10.28 -12.95 -2.07
C GLU A 237 -10.82 -14.00 -1.10
N GLN A 238 -10.34 -14.00 0.15
CA GLN A 238 -10.78 -14.95 1.17
C GLN A 238 -12.09 -14.54 1.88
N ILE A 239 -12.24 -13.24 2.21
CA ILE A 239 -13.32 -12.73 3.06
C ILE A 239 -14.44 -12.06 2.26
N LEU A 240 -14.13 -11.55 1.07
CA LEU A 240 -15.07 -10.85 0.18
C LEU A 240 -15.19 -11.57 -1.17
N SER A 241 -15.28 -12.90 -1.12
CA SER A 241 -15.36 -13.76 -2.31
C SER A 241 -16.73 -13.64 -3.01
N PRO A 242 -16.80 -13.92 -4.33
CA PRO A 242 -18.07 -14.00 -5.05
C PRO A 242 -19.06 -15.01 -4.44
N ALA A 243 -18.55 -16.12 -3.88
CA ALA A 243 -19.38 -17.11 -3.20
C ALA A 243 -20.07 -16.54 -1.95
N GLN A 244 -19.34 -15.78 -1.13
CA GLN A 244 -19.92 -15.11 0.05
C GLN A 244 -20.94 -14.05 -0.36
N ALA A 245 -20.67 -13.29 -1.43
CA ALA A 245 -21.61 -12.33 -1.98
C ALA A 245 -22.94 -13.01 -2.34
N GLN A 246 -22.87 -14.11 -3.09
CA GLN A 246 -24.05 -14.85 -3.52
C GLN A 246 -24.84 -15.43 -2.34
N LEU A 247 -24.14 -16.01 -1.35
CA LEU A 247 -24.77 -16.54 -0.12
C LEU A 247 -25.53 -15.45 0.66
N LEU A 248 -24.96 -14.25 0.77
CA LEU A 248 -25.62 -13.11 1.41
C LEU A 248 -26.84 -12.64 0.61
N ILE A 249 -26.71 -12.51 -0.70
CA ILE A 249 -27.80 -12.11 -1.60
C ILE A 249 -28.97 -13.11 -1.51
N ASP A 250 -28.70 -14.41 -1.63
CA ASP A 250 -29.73 -15.45 -1.58
C ASP A 250 -30.42 -15.55 -0.22
N ARG A 251 -29.69 -15.29 0.86
CA ARG A 251 -30.26 -15.24 2.21
C ARG A 251 -31.22 -14.08 2.38
N GLU A 252 -30.90 -12.92 1.81
CA GLU A 252 -31.60 -11.67 2.08
C GLU A 252 -32.69 -11.33 1.06
N LYS A 253 -32.71 -11.95 -0.12
CA LYS A 253 -33.69 -11.62 -1.19
C LYS A 253 -35.16 -11.77 -0.79
N HIS A 254 -35.48 -12.57 0.22
CA HIS A 254 -36.86 -12.73 0.69
C HIS A 254 -37.29 -11.68 1.73
N ASN A 255 -36.39 -10.77 2.12
CA ASN A 255 -36.67 -9.72 3.11
C ASN A 255 -37.17 -8.42 2.46
N SER A 256 -37.72 -7.51 3.28
CA SER A 256 -38.04 -6.16 2.84
C SER A 256 -36.76 -5.33 2.61
N ILE A 257 -36.83 -4.32 1.75
CA ILE A 257 -35.68 -3.44 1.41
C ILE A 257 -35.01 -2.88 2.68
N SER A 258 -35.80 -2.42 3.67
CA SER A 258 -35.25 -1.91 4.93
C SER A 258 -34.45 -2.97 5.68
N ARG A 259 -34.97 -4.21 5.76
CA ARG A 259 -34.28 -5.31 6.44
C ARG A 259 -33.01 -5.74 5.70
N ILE A 260 -33.03 -5.72 4.36
CA ILE A 260 -31.84 -5.98 3.55
C ILE A 260 -30.74 -4.97 3.91
N LYS A 261 -31.07 -3.66 3.90
CA LYS A 261 -30.12 -2.59 4.27
C LYS A 261 -29.52 -2.79 5.65
N ASP A 262 -30.36 -3.05 6.65
CA ASP A 262 -29.92 -3.26 8.03
C ASP A 262 -29.01 -4.50 8.15
N SER A 263 -29.37 -5.61 7.49
CA SER A 263 -28.57 -6.83 7.48
C SER A 263 -27.19 -6.60 6.84
N PHE A 264 -27.16 -5.94 5.67
CA PHE A 264 -25.91 -5.61 4.98
C PHE A 264 -25.02 -4.67 5.79
N GLN A 265 -25.59 -3.68 6.49
CA GLN A 265 -24.84 -2.78 7.36
C GLN A 265 -24.19 -3.51 8.54
N ILE A 266 -24.91 -4.44 9.18
CA ILE A 266 -24.38 -5.24 10.30
C ILE A 266 -23.21 -6.12 9.83
N VAL A 267 -23.36 -6.79 8.68
CA VAL A 267 -22.31 -7.65 8.13
C VAL A 267 -21.11 -6.81 7.67
N HIS A 268 -21.36 -5.66 7.04
CA HIS A 268 -20.34 -4.69 6.64
C HIS A 268 -19.47 -4.28 7.83
N GLU A 269 -20.08 -3.83 8.94
CA GLU A 269 -19.34 -3.40 10.13
C GLU A 269 -18.52 -4.54 10.76
N LYS A 270 -19.07 -5.76 10.77
CA LYS A 270 -18.37 -6.94 11.28
C LYS A 270 -17.13 -7.26 10.44
N ILE A 271 -17.29 -7.35 9.12
CA ILE A 271 -16.18 -7.69 8.21
C ILE A 271 -15.14 -6.57 8.19
N LEU A 272 -15.57 -5.30 8.21
CA LEU A 272 -14.65 -4.17 8.24
C LEU A 272 -13.75 -4.21 9.48
N LYS A 273 -14.31 -4.48 10.67
CA LYS A 273 -13.51 -4.62 11.90
C LYS A 273 -12.52 -5.78 11.83
N GLU A 274 -12.91 -6.90 11.25
CA GLU A 274 -12.01 -8.05 11.06
C GLU A 274 -10.83 -7.69 10.14
N LEU A 275 -11.12 -7.08 8.99
CA LEU A 275 -10.11 -6.64 8.02
C LEU A 275 -9.20 -5.54 8.60
N GLU A 276 -9.75 -4.60 9.36
CA GLU A 276 -8.95 -3.59 10.07
C GLU A 276 -7.97 -4.22 11.06
N SER A 277 -8.40 -5.24 11.80
CA SER A 277 -7.54 -5.97 12.73
C SER A 277 -6.42 -6.72 12.00
N LYS A 278 -6.73 -7.42 10.89
CA LYS A 278 -5.73 -8.11 10.07
C LYS A 278 -4.74 -7.13 9.43
N LEU A 279 -5.22 -6.01 8.89
CA LEU A 279 -4.35 -4.99 8.30
C LEU A 279 -3.41 -4.39 9.34
N GLU A 280 -3.89 -4.10 10.56
CA GLU A 280 -3.05 -3.58 11.64
C GLU A 280 -1.94 -4.56 12.05
N GLN A 281 -2.26 -5.87 12.11
CA GLN A 281 -1.27 -6.92 12.36
C GLN A 281 -0.20 -6.96 11.25
N ASN A 282 -0.62 -6.89 9.99
CA ASN A 282 0.30 -6.87 8.84
C ASN A 282 1.18 -5.62 8.81
N ILE A 283 0.62 -4.46 9.14
CA ILE A 283 1.34 -3.18 9.24
C ILE A 283 2.39 -3.21 10.34
N THR A 284 2.04 -3.79 11.50
CA THR A 284 2.96 -3.95 12.63
C THR A 284 4.09 -4.91 12.26
N LYS A 285 3.77 -6.04 11.60
CA LYS A 285 4.73 -7.03 11.12
C LYS A 285 5.71 -6.48 10.07
N HIS A 286 5.29 -5.52 9.26
CA HIS A 286 6.09 -4.95 8.17
C HIS A 286 6.69 -3.58 8.46
N THR A 287 6.54 -3.06 9.69
CA THR A 287 7.13 -1.78 10.13
C THR A 287 6.84 -0.65 9.13
N VAL A 288 5.57 -0.56 8.73
CA VAL A 288 5.11 0.32 7.65
C VAL A 288 5.06 1.77 8.11
N SER A 289 5.42 2.72 7.23
CA SER A 289 5.37 4.15 7.57
C SER A 289 3.94 4.62 7.91
N GLY A 290 3.82 5.66 8.74
CA GLY A 290 2.50 6.22 9.13
C GLY A 290 1.66 6.68 7.94
N ASN A 291 2.30 7.24 6.90
CA ASN A 291 1.63 7.65 5.67
C ASN A 291 1.05 6.47 4.91
N VAL A 292 1.84 5.39 4.74
CA VAL A 292 1.39 4.17 4.04
C VAL A 292 0.30 3.48 4.85
N ARG A 293 0.41 3.44 6.18
CA ARG A 293 -0.65 2.95 7.09
C ARG A 293 -1.97 3.66 6.84
N GLN A 294 -2.00 5.00 6.91
CA GLN A 294 -3.22 5.78 6.73
C GLN A 294 -3.83 5.58 5.34
N ARG A 295 -3.00 5.59 4.29
CA ARG A 295 -3.45 5.35 2.90
C ARG A 295 -4.02 3.95 2.71
N SER A 296 -3.41 2.94 3.32
CA SER A 296 -3.85 1.53 3.24
C SER A 296 -5.20 1.32 3.92
N PHE A 297 -5.39 1.87 5.12
CA PHE A 297 -6.70 1.84 5.81
C PHE A 297 -7.79 2.55 5.01
N ARG A 298 -7.49 3.73 4.47
CA ARG A 298 -8.44 4.47 3.62
C ARG A 298 -8.81 3.66 2.38
N PHE A 299 -7.83 3.11 1.68
CA PHE A 299 -8.04 2.27 0.50
C PHE A 299 -8.94 1.08 0.83
N MET A 300 -8.60 0.32 1.87
CA MET A 300 -9.36 -0.86 2.29
C MET A 300 -10.81 -0.50 2.64
N ARG A 301 -11.04 0.55 3.46
CA ARG A 301 -12.39 1.01 3.84
C ARG A 301 -13.25 1.35 2.63
N VAL A 302 -12.69 2.10 1.68
CA VAL A 302 -13.40 2.49 0.45
C VAL A 302 -13.79 1.25 -0.37
N GLN A 303 -12.87 0.29 -0.52
CA GLN A 303 -13.11 -0.92 -1.28
C GLN A 303 -14.17 -1.83 -0.63
N VAL A 304 -14.09 -2.00 0.70
CA VAL A 304 -15.08 -2.79 1.47
C VAL A 304 -16.47 -2.16 1.34
N ALA A 305 -16.59 -0.85 1.60
CA ALA A 305 -17.87 -0.14 1.51
C ALA A 305 -18.47 -0.24 0.10
N SER A 306 -17.62 -0.13 -0.92
CA SER A 306 -18.04 -0.23 -2.32
C SER A 306 -18.61 -1.62 -2.67
N ARG A 307 -17.90 -2.69 -2.30
CA ARG A 307 -18.37 -4.07 -2.52
C ARG A 307 -19.68 -4.37 -1.79
N PHE A 308 -19.79 -3.99 -0.52
CA PHE A 308 -21.00 -4.21 0.25
C PHE A 308 -22.20 -3.48 -0.32
N ARG A 309 -22.01 -2.24 -0.77
CA ARG A 309 -23.06 -1.47 -1.45
C ARG A 309 -23.51 -2.14 -2.75
N SER A 310 -22.58 -2.68 -3.53
CA SER A 310 -22.91 -3.46 -4.73
C SER A 310 -23.75 -4.70 -4.41
N TRP A 311 -23.38 -5.44 -3.36
CA TRP A 311 -24.10 -6.65 -2.96
C TRP A 311 -25.48 -6.33 -2.38
N GLU A 312 -25.60 -5.26 -1.60
CA GLU A 312 -26.88 -4.77 -1.06
C GLU A 312 -27.87 -4.49 -2.19
N VAL A 313 -27.45 -3.73 -3.21
CA VAL A 313 -28.32 -3.41 -4.34
C VAL A 313 -28.67 -4.67 -5.14
N SER A 314 -27.72 -5.59 -5.31
CA SER A 314 -27.99 -6.89 -5.96
C SER A 314 -29.04 -7.70 -5.20
N ALA A 315 -29.00 -7.70 -3.86
CA ALA A 315 -30.01 -8.34 -3.02
C ALA A 315 -31.38 -7.67 -3.12
N ILE A 316 -31.42 -6.34 -3.18
CA ILE A 316 -32.67 -5.58 -3.42
C ILE A 316 -33.27 -5.98 -4.77
N MET A 317 -32.46 -6.00 -5.84
CA MET A 317 -32.94 -6.39 -7.17
C MET A 317 -33.43 -7.84 -7.21
N ALA A 318 -32.71 -8.76 -6.55
CA ALA A 318 -33.15 -10.16 -6.43
C ALA A 318 -34.49 -10.27 -5.67
N SER A 319 -34.68 -9.47 -4.63
CA SER A 319 -35.93 -9.42 -3.87
C SER A 319 -37.11 -8.95 -4.71
N GLU A 320 -36.95 -7.85 -5.45
CA GLU A 320 -37.99 -7.33 -6.32
C GLU A 320 -38.32 -8.31 -7.46
N ARG A 321 -37.30 -8.97 -8.02
CA ARG A 321 -37.49 -10.01 -9.04
C ARG A 321 -38.29 -11.20 -8.51
N ASP A 322 -38.00 -11.65 -7.28
CA ASP A 322 -38.73 -12.76 -6.66
C ASP A 322 -40.19 -12.38 -6.36
N LYS A 323 -40.46 -11.14 -5.93
CA LYS A 323 -41.83 -10.63 -5.77
C LYS A 323 -42.59 -10.65 -7.09
N LEU A 324 -41.99 -10.15 -8.17
CA LEU A 324 -42.60 -10.15 -9.50
C LEU A 324 -42.87 -11.58 -10.00
N ASN A 325 -41.90 -12.50 -9.85
CA ASN A 325 -42.08 -13.90 -10.23
C ASN A 325 -43.21 -14.58 -9.46
N ASN A 326 -43.35 -14.29 -8.17
CA ASN A 326 -44.46 -14.79 -7.35
C ASN A 326 -45.80 -14.25 -7.85
N MET A 327 -45.89 -12.94 -8.16
CA MET A 327 -47.10 -12.34 -8.72
C MET A 327 -47.50 -12.97 -10.07
N ILE A 328 -46.53 -13.24 -10.94
CA ILE A 328 -46.76 -13.92 -12.23
C ILE A 328 -47.27 -15.34 -12.00
N ARG A 329 -46.65 -16.10 -11.08
CA ARG A 329 -47.07 -17.48 -10.75
C ARG A 329 -48.47 -17.51 -10.15
N ASP A 330 -48.79 -16.59 -9.26
CA ASP A 330 -50.10 -16.49 -8.64
C ASP A 330 -51.17 -16.18 -9.69
N SER A 331 -50.85 -15.31 -10.66
CA SER A 331 -51.73 -14.95 -11.77
C SER A 331 -51.95 -16.13 -12.75
N ASP A 332 -50.92 -16.94 -13.03
CA ASP A 332 -51.08 -18.18 -13.81
C ASP A 332 -51.97 -19.19 -13.07
N GLY A 333 -51.86 -19.29 -11.75
CA GLY A 333 -52.74 -20.10 -10.91
C GLY A 333 -54.21 -19.68 -11.02
N GLU A 334 -54.49 -18.38 -10.93
CA GLU A 334 -55.84 -17.82 -11.06
C GLU A 334 -56.43 -18.05 -12.46
N LEU A 335 -55.62 -17.88 -13.52
CA LEU A 335 -56.03 -18.17 -14.89
C LEU A 335 -56.40 -19.65 -15.09
N ARG A 336 -55.60 -20.56 -14.54
CA ARG A 336 -55.90 -22.01 -14.57
C ARG A 336 -57.20 -22.31 -13.82
N GLN A 337 -57.42 -21.68 -12.68
CA GLN A 337 -58.67 -21.84 -11.92
C GLN A 337 -59.88 -21.33 -12.72
N LEU A 338 -59.77 -20.17 -13.37
CA LEU A 338 -60.83 -19.60 -14.20
C LEU A 338 -61.14 -20.48 -15.43
N ALA A 339 -60.11 -21.07 -16.04
CA ALA A 339 -60.27 -22.04 -17.13
C ALA A 339 -60.94 -23.34 -16.66
N TYR A 340 -60.60 -23.81 -15.47
CA TYR A 340 -61.24 -24.97 -14.85
C TYR A 340 -62.70 -24.70 -14.49
N ASP A 341 -63.01 -23.56 -13.87
CA ASP A 341 -64.39 -23.14 -13.54
C ASP A 341 -65.28 -23.06 -14.79
N LYS A 342 -64.72 -22.67 -15.94
CA LYS A 342 -65.45 -22.61 -17.22
C LYS A 342 -65.73 -24.00 -17.84
N THR A 343 -64.88 -24.99 -17.57
CA THR A 343 -64.93 -26.32 -18.20
C THR A 343 -65.42 -27.43 -17.25
N GLY A 344 -65.60 -27.11 -15.97
CA GLY A 344 -66.01 -28.03 -14.92
C GLY A 344 -67.46 -28.51 -15.05
N LYS A 345 -67.72 -29.76 -14.65
CA LYS A 345 -69.02 -30.44 -14.76
C LYS A 345 -70.11 -29.92 -13.80
N THR A 346 -69.77 -29.07 -12.83
CA THR A 346 -70.65 -28.69 -11.71
C THR A 346 -71.15 -27.24 -11.75
N TYR A 347 -70.51 -26.34 -12.50
CA TYR A 347 -70.94 -24.94 -12.65
C TYR A 347 -70.56 -24.46 -14.05
N PHE A 348 -71.53 -24.39 -14.97
CA PHE A 348 -71.27 -23.92 -16.32
C PHE A 348 -71.35 -22.39 -16.32
N MET A 349 -70.21 -21.72 -16.43
CA MET A 349 -70.17 -20.26 -16.54
C MET A 349 -70.43 -19.85 -17.98
N ASP A 350 -71.44 -19.00 -18.21
CA ASP A 350 -71.72 -18.48 -19.53
C ASP A 350 -70.62 -17.51 -19.99
N LYS A 351 -70.48 -17.37 -21.31
CA LYS A 351 -69.41 -16.60 -21.94
C LYS A 351 -69.34 -15.14 -21.43
N PRO A 352 -70.45 -14.41 -21.26
CA PRO A 352 -70.43 -13.07 -20.67
C PRO A 352 -69.87 -13.03 -19.25
N SER A 353 -70.32 -13.90 -18.34
CA SER A 353 -69.80 -13.93 -16.96
C SER A 353 -68.35 -14.37 -16.86
N ALA A 354 -67.88 -15.27 -17.75
CA ALA A 354 -66.48 -15.64 -17.83
C ALA A 354 -65.58 -14.47 -18.29
N ILE A 355 -66.06 -13.65 -19.24
CA ILE A 355 -65.37 -12.44 -19.70
C ILE A 355 -65.33 -11.40 -18.57
N ASP A 356 -66.44 -11.16 -17.89
CA ASP A 356 -66.52 -10.19 -16.79
C ASP A 356 -65.62 -10.57 -15.60
N LYS A 357 -65.61 -11.87 -15.23
CA LYS A 357 -64.73 -12.40 -14.17
C LYS A 357 -63.24 -12.31 -14.56
N PHE A 358 -62.90 -12.55 -15.84
CA PHE A 358 -61.54 -12.36 -16.35
C PHE A 358 -61.13 -10.89 -16.35
N GLU A 359 -61.95 -9.99 -16.89
CA GLU A 359 -61.65 -8.54 -16.96
C GLU A 359 -61.51 -7.95 -15.54
N THR A 360 -62.32 -8.40 -14.58
CA THR A 360 -62.21 -8.01 -13.16
C THR A 360 -60.92 -8.52 -12.53
N MET A 361 -60.57 -9.80 -12.74
CA MET A 361 -59.31 -10.37 -12.28
C MET A 361 -58.11 -9.64 -12.89
N TRP A 362 -58.14 -9.41 -14.21
CA TRP A 362 -57.10 -8.73 -14.97
C TRP A 362 -56.91 -7.30 -14.48
N LYS A 363 -58.00 -6.55 -14.31
CA LYS A 363 -57.96 -5.17 -13.80
C LYS A 363 -57.39 -5.11 -12.39
N ASN A 364 -57.87 -5.94 -11.47
CA ASN A 364 -57.36 -5.98 -10.10
C ASN A 364 -55.87 -6.33 -10.04
N ARG A 365 -55.40 -7.22 -10.93
CA ARG A 365 -53.99 -7.59 -11.03
C ARG A 365 -53.13 -6.52 -11.68
N PHE A 366 -53.64 -5.88 -12.73
CA PHE A 366 -52.97 -4.76 -13.38
C PHE A 366 -52.81 -3.58 -12.42
N ASP A 367 -53.87 -3.21 -11.71
CA ASP A 367 -53.86 -2.16 -10.68
C ASP A 367 -52.88 -2.53 -9.54
N HIS A 368 -52.81 -3.81 -9.16
CA HIS A 368 -51.85 -4.27 -8.15
C HIS A 368 -50.40 -4.20 -8.63
N VAL A 369 -50.12 -4.56 -9.88
CA VAL A 369 -48.78 -4.41 -10.49
C VAL A 369 -48.42 -2.93 -10.60
N GLU A 370 -49.31 -2.10 -11.11
CA GLU A 370 -49.08 -0.66 -11.32
C GLU A 370 -48.83 0.08 -9.99
N THR A 371 -49.51 -0.33 -8.91
CA THR A 371 -49.34 0.27 -7.58
C THR A 371 -48.13 -0.27 -6.79
N GLN A 372 -47.71 -1.51 -7.03
CA GLN A 372 -46.57 -2.13 -6.33
C GLN A 372 -45.24 -1.99 -7.09
N PHE A 373 -45.30 -1.80 -8.41
CA PHE A 373 -44.13 -1.86 -9.30
C PHE A 373 -43.85 -0.49 -9.93
N ASP A 374 -43.09 0.33 -9.22
CA ASP A 374 -42.57 1.60 -9.75
C ASP A 374 -41.40 1.33 -10.71
N SER A 375 -41.75 1.09 -11.97
CA SER A 375 -40.79 0.80 -13.04
C SER A 375 -39.73 1.89 -13.22
N GLU A 376 -40.08 3.17 -13.00
CA GLU A 376 -39.15 4.29 -13.13
C GLU A 376 -38.11 4.29 -12.02
N THR A 377 -38.55 4.06 -10.77
CA THR A 377 -37.65 3.95 -9.62
C THR A 377 -36.73 2.73 -9.75
N GLN A 378 -37.22 1.59 -10.22
CA GLN A 378 -36.38 0.41 -10.44
C GLN A 378 -35.36 0.60 -11.56
N TRP A 379 -35.71 1.30 -12.64
CA TRP A 379 -34.78 1.66 -13.70
C TRP A 379 -33.67 2.59 -13.17
N LYS A 380 -34.05 3.63 -12.41
CA LYS A 380 -33.09 4.54 -11.77
C LYS A 380 -32.15 3.79 -10.81
N GLN A 381 -32.66 2.85 -10.02
CA GLN A 381 -31.86 2.02 -9.14
C GLN A 381 -30.89 1.09 -9.90
N SER A 382 -31.32 0.56 -11.05
CA SER A 382 -30.48 -0.30 -11.90
C SER A 382 -29.35 0.48 -12.59
N ILE A 383 -29.64 1.69 -13.10
CA ILE A 383 -28.60 2.60 -13.64
C ILE A 383 -27.62 3.01 -12.54
N ASP A 384 -28.15 3.39 -11.38
CA ASP A 384 -27.35 3.77 -10.22
C ASP A 384 -26.45 2.61 -9.75
N LEU A 385 -26.91 1.35 -9.83
CA LEU A 385 -26.07 0.18 -9.60
C LEU A 385 -24.93 0.07 -10.61
N VAL A 386 -25.25 0.16 -11.90
CA VAL A 386 -24.25 0.05 -12.98
C VAL A 386 -23.21 1.15 -12.88
N CYS A 387 -23.62 2.40 -12.64
CA CYS A 387 -22.71 3.53 -12.42
C CYS A 387 -21.86 3.36 -11.16
N ARG A 388 -22.42 2.83 -10.06
CA ARG A 388 -21.65 2.61 -8.82
C ARG A 388 -20.69 1.44 -8.90
N LEU A 389 -21.06 0.38 -9.62
CA LEU A 389 -20.16 -0.72 -9.97
C LEU A 389 -19.00 -0.23 -10.83
N TYR A 390 -19.25 0.76 -11.70
CA TYR A 390 -18.23 1.41 -12.52
C TYR A 390 -17.27 2.27 -11.67
N ASP A 391 -17.79 3.11 -10.78
CA ASP A 391 -16.99 3.97 -9.89
C ASP A 391 -16.17 3.20 -8.84
N ALA A 392 -16.62 1.99 -8.47
CA ALA A 392 -15.93 1.09 -7.53
C ALA A 392 -14.57 0.58 -8.04
N LEU A 393 -14.40 0.53 -9.36
CA LEU A 393 -13.36 -0.25 -10.04
C LEU A 393 -12.22 0.60 -10.60
N ASP A 394 -11.92 1.72 -9.95
CA ASP A 394 -10.81 2.60 -10.34
C ASP A 394 -9.46 1.83 -10.35
N GLN A 395 -9.11 1.35 -11.55
CA GLN A 395 -7.81 0.88 -12.05
C GLN A 395 -7.30 -0.54 -11.74
N ASP A 396 -8.07 -1.63 -11.86
CA ASP A 396 -7.38 -2.93 -12.11
C ASP A 396 -8.11 -4.05 -12.88
N ALA A 397 -9.38 -3.91 -13.25
CA ALA A 397 -10.00 -4.58 -14.40
C ALA A 397 -11.49 -4.23 -14.43
N LEU A 398 -11.98 -3.85 -15.60
CA LEU A 398 -13.42 -3.83 -15.88
C LEU A 398 -14.01 -5.22 -15.59
N PRO A 399 -15.27 -5.36 -15.14
CA PRO A 399 -15.96 -6.64 -15.21
C PRO A 399 -15.86 -7.11 -16.66
N SER A 400 -15.64 -8.42 -16.88
CA SER A 400 -15.72 -8.94 -18.25
C SER A 400 -17.06 -8.53 -18.86
N LEU A 401 -17.09 -8.30 -20.17
CA LEU A 401 -18.32 -8.01 -20.90
C LEU A 401 -19.43 -9.01 -20.52
N ASP A 402 -19.06 -10.26 -20.24
CA ASP A 402 -19.96 -11.33 -19.77
C ASP A 402 -20.65 -11.04 -18.43
N ASN A 403 -19.98 -10.38 -17.47
CA ASN A 403 -20.59 -9.99 -16.19
C ASN A 403 -21.61 -8.86 -16.39
N VAL A 404 -21.30 -7.87 -17.23
CA VAL A 404 -22.26 -6.81 -17.59
C VAL A 404 -23.43 -7.41 -18.38
N LEU A 405 -23.11 -8.31 -19.32
CA LEU A 405 -24.08 -9.05 -20.12
C LEU A 405 -24.91 -10.04 -19.31
N ALA A 406 -24.50 -10.48 -18.12
CA ALA A 406 -25.32 -11.32 -17.25
C ALA A 406 -26.47 -10.54 -16.59
N TYR A 407 -26.33 -9.23 -16.43
CA TYR A 407 -27.38 -8.32 -15.95
C TYR A 407 -28.23 -7.75 -17.10
N LEU A 408 -27.73 -7.76 -18.35
CA LEU A 408 -28.50 -7.33 -19.52
C LEU A 408 -29.78 -8.12 -19.78
N PRO A 409 -29.89 -9.45 -19.58
CA PRO A 409 -31.14 -10.18 -19.74
C PRO A 409 -32.25 -9.63 -18.86
N PHE A 410 -31.94 -9.18 -17.64
CA PHE A 410 -32.90 -8.50 -16.77
C PHE A 410 -33.33 -7.14 -17.34
N LEU A 411 -32.37 -6.34 -17.84
CA LEU A 411 -32.62 -5.04 -18.47
C LEU A 411 -33.34 -5.16 -19.83
N MET A 412 -33.07 -6.21 -20.61
CA MET A 412 -33.73 -6.51 -21.88
C MET A 412 -35.13 -7.07 -21.65
N THR A 413 -35.36 -7.83 -20.56
CA THR A 413 -36.71 -8.23 -20.14
C THR A 413 -37.53 -7.00 -19.72
N LEU A 414 -36.89 -6.02 -19.08
CA LEU A 414 -37.51 -4.71 -18.75
C LEU A 414 -37.69 -3.80 -19.98
N ASP A 415 -36.78 -3.79 -20.95
CA ASP A 415 -36.90 -3.02 -22.21
C ASP A 415 -38.01 -3.60 -23.12
N THR A 416 -38.22 -4.93 -23.10
CA THR A 416 -39.42 -5.54 -23.68
C THR A 416 -40.71 -5.20 -22.94
N LEU A 417 -40.63 -4.74 -21.68
CA LEU A 417 -41.76 -4.33 -20.86
C LEU A 417 -42.00 -2.79 -20.83
N CYS A 418 -41.00 -1.97 -21.19
CA CYS A 418 -41.01 -0.52 -21.00
C CYS A 418 -40.78 0.29 -22.30
N GLN A 419 -41.50 -0.04 -23.37
CA GLN A 419 -41.85 0.96 -24.38
C GLN A 419 -43.36 1.22 -24.28
N SER A 420 -43.73 2.37 -23.70
CA SER A 420 -45.10 2.68 -23.24
C SER A 420 -46.17 2.63 -24.33
N ASP A 421 -45.80 2.79 -25.61
CA ASP A 421 -46.74 2.59 -26.74
C ASP A 421 -46.70 1.16 -27.30
N PHE A 422 -45.57 0.46 -27.20
CA PHE A 422 -45.44 -0.91 -27.70
C PHE A 422 -46.01 -1.95 -26.74
N LEU A 423 -45.95 -1.75 -25.42
CA LEU A 423 -46.58 -2.65 -24.44
C LEU A 423 -48.10 -2.55 -24.52
N HIS A 424 -48.66 -1.34 -24.62
CA HIS A 424 -50.10 -1.17 -24.81
C HIS A 424 -50.56 -1.76 -26.16
N GLN A 425 -49.82 -1.53 -27.26
CA GLN A 425 -50.14 -2.15 -28.56
C GLN A 425 -49.87 -3.65 -28.62
N SER A 426 -48.87 -4.18 -27.91
CA SER A 426 -48.57 -5.61 -27.84
C SER A 426 -49.54 -6.33 -26.90
N LEU A 427 -49.98 -5.71 -25.82
CA LEU A 427 -51.08 -6.20 -24.98
C LEU A 427 -52.41 -6.10 -25.71
N LEU A 428 -52.66 -5.07 -26.53
CA LEU A 428 -53.83 -4.99 -27.42
C LEU A 428 -53.74 -6.02 -28.57
N LYS A 429 -52.55 -6.32 -29.10
CA LYS A 429 -52.31 -7.39 -30.08
C LYS A 429 -52.51 -8.77 -29.47
N ILE A 430 -51.91 -9.04 -28.31
CA ILE A 430 -52.08 -10.29 -27.55
C ILE A 430 -53.55 -10.45 -27.14
N ARG A 431 -54.22 -9.37 -26.69
CA ARG A 431 -55.66 -9.35 -26.43
C ARG A 431 -56.48 -9.64 -27.68
N ALA A 432 -56.17 -9.01 -28.82
CA ALA A 432 -56.85 -9.26 -30.10
C ALA A 432 -56.59 -10.67 -30.66
N GLU A 433 -55.41 -11.23 -30.45
CA GLU A 433 -55.01 -12.57 -30.88
C GLU A 433 -55.63 -13.65 -29.99
N CYS A 434 -55.74 -13.40 -28.69
CA CYS A 434 -56.47 -14.23 -27.74
C CYS A 434 -58.00 -14.15 -27.97
N ILE A 435 -58.55 -12.98 -28.30
CA ILE A 435 -59.96 -12.82 -28.69
C ILE A 435 -60.25 -13.49 -30.04
N SER A 436 -59.34 -13.38 -31.02
CA SER A 436 -59.41 -14.10 -32.32
C SER A 436 -59.40 -15.61 -32.15
N LYS A 437 -58.49 -16.15 -31.30
CA LYS A 437 -58.43 -17.58 -30.96
C LYS A 437 -59.62 -18.05 -30.12
N ALA A 438 -60.24 -17.18 -29.33
CA ALA A 438 -61.44 -17.46 -28.55
C ALA A 438 -62.76 -17.32 -29.35
N ILE A 439 -62.75 -16.61 -30.49
CA ILE A 439 -63.89 -16.43 -31.39
C ILE A 439 -63.87 -17.46 -32.55
N ASN A 440 -62.69 -17.92 -32.99
CA ASN A 440 -62.54 -18.94 -34.04
C ASN A 440 -62.57 -20.41 -33.54
N ILE A 441 -63.13 -20.67 -32.36
CA ILE A 441 -63.58 -22.02 -32.04
C ILE A 441 -65.02 -22.15 -32.54
N ASN A 442 -65.18 -22.49 -33.82
CA ASN A 442 -66.38 -23.20 -34.26
C ASN A 442 -66.03 -24.70 -34.41
N PRO A 443 -66.84 -25.60 -33.84
CA PRO A 443 -66.61 -27.04 -33.88
C PRO A 443 -67.11 -27.59 -35.22
N LEU A 444 -66.31 -28.40 -35.90
CA LEU A 444 -66.70 -29.53 -36.76
C LEU A 444 -65.47 -30.01 -37.54
N ALA A 445 -64.72 -30.93 -36.93
CA ALA A 445 -63.87 -31.87 -37.64
C ALA A 445 -63.85 -33.21 -36.90
N LEU A 446 -65.05 -33.79 -36.77
CA LEU A 446 -65.29 -35.21 -36.56
C LEU A 446 -66.69 -35.49 -37.10
N GLN A 447 -66.77 -35.78 -38.41
CA GLN A 447 -67.54 -36.89 -39.00
C GLN A 447 -67.73 -36.71 -40.53
N SER A 448 -66.85 -37.35 -41.28
CA SER A 448 -67.21 -38.24 -42.38
C SER A 448 -66.38 -39.52 -42.16
N THR A 449 -66.97 -40.53 -41.52
CA THR A 449 -67.49 -41.77 -42.14
C THR A 449 -66.43 -42.65 -42.83
N ASN A 450 -66.15 -43.77 -42.16
CA ASN A 450 -65.99 -45.14 -42.67
C ASN A 450 -64.88 -45.46 -43.68
N THR A 451 -63.83 -46.12 -43.19
CA THR A 451 -63.23 -47.44 -43.59
C THR A 451 -61.89 -47.54 -42.84
N VAL A 452 -61.58 -48.48 -41.94
CA VAL A 452 -62.16 -49.74 -41.42
C VAL A 452 -62.02 -49.72 -39.90
#